data_AF-A0A396FXP3-F1
#
_entry.id   AF-A0A396FXP3-F1
#
_cell.length_a   1.000
_cell.length_b   1.000
_cell.length_c   1.000
_cell.angle_alpha   90.00
_cell.angle_beta   90.00
_cell.angle_gamma   90.00
#
_symmetry.space_group_name_H-M   'P 1'
#
loop_
_entity.id
_entity.type
_entity.pdbx_description
1 polymer ?
#
loop_
_entity_poly.entity_id
_entity_poly.type
_entity_poly.pdbx_seq_one_letter_code
_entity_poly.pdbx_strand_id
1 'polypeptide(L)'
;MDDAEAEAKLEKVLKESIKRHHVSDVEVGGFLSGGIDSNYLATGLEKGKTFTVGFGGEDNWYSEISHAEELKKSYPLKCYSKIIRKDDFWHVVPQVAYYLDEPSGDDSAIALYFVAREASRHVKVVWSGEGADEFFGGYNIYREPDALKWMDWIPTGGRRKIWTVYMFLVWHHVYFS
;
A
#
# COMPACT_ATOMS: atom_id res chain seq x y z
N MET A 1 23.62 22.15 -0.30
CA MET A 1 22.72 21.51 -1.28
C MET A 1 21.42 22.24 -1.13
N ASP A 2 20.98 22.90 -2.18
CA ASP A 2 19.62 23.46 -2.23
C ASP A 2 18.61 22.34 -2.55
N ASP A 3 17.32 22.65 -2.42
CA ASP A 3 16.25 21.67 -2.58
C ASP A 3 16.23 21.09 -4.01
N ALA A 4 16.47 21.92 -5.03
CA ALA A 4 16.50 21.49 -6.43
C ALA A 4 17.67 20.52 -6.72
N GLU A 5 18.84 20.79 -6.15
CA GLU A 5 20.00 19.89 -6.24
C GLU A 5 19.74 18.57 -5.50
N ALA A 6 19.00 18.60 -4.38
CA ALA A 6 18.59 17.41 -3.64
C ALA A 6 17.61 16.54 -4.45
N GLU A 7 16.58 17.16 -5.01
CA GLU A 7 15.57 16.49 -5.85
C GLU A 7 16.20 15.84 -7.08
N ALA A 8 17.06 16.55 -7.80
CA ALA A 8 17.74 16.02 -8.97
C ALA A 8 18.64 14.83 -8.64
N LYS A 9 19.33 14.86 -7.48
CA LYS A 9 20.12 13.72 -7.01
C LYS A 9 19.25 12.54 -6.63
N LEU A 10 18.14 12.77 -5.95
CA LEU A 10 17.19 11.74 -5.56
C LEU A 10 16.62 11.04 -6.81
N GLU A 11 16.11 11.81 -7.76
CA GLU A 11 15.56 11.28 -9.02
C GLU A 11 16.60 10.43 -9.77
N LYS A 12 17.85 10.92 -9.83
CA LYS A 12 18.95 10.17 -10.45
C LYS A 12 19.18 8.83 -9.76
N VAL A 13 19.26 8.81 -8.42
CA VAL A 13 19.48 7.58 -7.64
C VAL A 13 18.33 6.59 -7.81
N LEU A 14 17.09 7.07 -7.78
CA LEU A 14 15.90 6.24 -8.00
C LEU A 14 15.89 5.62 -9.39
N LYS A 15 16.16 6.41 -10.44
CA LYS A 15 16.27 5.91 -11.83
C LYS A 15 17.39 4.89 -11.99
N GLU A 16 18.55 5.12 -11.37
CA GLU A 16 19.65 4.17 -11.38
C GLU A 16 19.29 2.87 -10.65
N SER A 17 18.56 2.96 -9.53
CA SER A 17 18.06 1.79 -8.80
C SER A 17 17.09 0.97 -9.66
N ILE A 18 16.09 1.60 -10.26
CA ILE A 18 15.13 0.96 -11.18
C ILE A 18 15.88 0.24 -12.31
N LYS A 19 16.83 0.92 -12.95
CA LYS A 19 17.62 0.35 -14.05
C LYS A 19 18.40 -0.91 -13.62
N ARG A 20 18.96 -0.92 -12.40
CA ARG A 20 19.69 -2.08 -11.88
C ARG A 20 18.76 -3.26 -11.59
N HIS A 21 17.56 -2.99 -11.08
CA HIS A 21 16.55 -4.02 -10.80
C HIS A 21 15.74 -4.45 -12.03
N HIS A 22 15.98 -3.84 -13.20
CA HIS A 22 15.38 -4.22 -14.49
C HIS A 22 16.17 -5.29 -15.24
N VAL A 23 17.37 -5.64 -14.78
CA VAL A 23 18.19 -6.68 -15.39
C VAL A 23 17.61 -8.05 -15.02
N SER A 24 16.83 -8.63 -15.92
CA SER A 24 16.18 -9.93 -15.75
C SER A 24 16.12 -10.69 -17.09
N ASP A 25 16.37 -12.00 -17.06
CA ASP A 25 16.24 -12.88 -18.22
C ASP A 25 14.78 -13.18 -18.60
N VAL A 26 13.84 -12.76 -17.76
CA VAL A 26 12.39 -12.94 -17.93
C VAL A 26 11.66 -11.60 -17.82
N GLU A 27 10.46 -11.55 -18.40
CA GLU A 27 9.58 -10.39 -18.27
C GLU A 27 9.35 -10.01 -16.80
N VAL A 28 9.56 -8.74 -16.50
CA VAL A 28 9.34 -8.13 -15.17
C VAL A 28 7.98 -7.44 -15.18
N GLY A 29 7.18 -7.70 -14.15
CA GLY A 29 5.96 -6.96 -13.87
C GLY A 29 6.12 -5.99 -12.70
N GLY A 30 5.06 -5.27 -12.35
CA GLY A 30 5.03 -4.40 -11.18
C GLY A 30 3.73 -4.55 -10.39
N PHE A 31 3.83 -4.55 -9.07
CA PHE A 31 2.66 -4.31 -8.24
C PHE A 31 2.26 -2.85 -8.34
N LEU A 32 0.95 -2.63 -8.36
CA LEU A 32 0.36 -1.31 -8.49
C LEU A 32 -0.71 -1.14 -7.41
N SER A 33 -0.49 -0.14 -6.57
CA SER A 33 -1.40 0.28 -5.52
C SER A 33 -1.83 1.74 -5.75
N GLY A 34 -2.70 2.28 -4.89
CA GLY A 34 -3.05 3.70 -4.92
C GLY A 34 -1.91 4.63 -4.47
N GLY A 35 -0.82 4.08 -3.93
CA GLY A 35 0.31 4.84 -3.40
C GLY A 35 1.24 5.44 -4.46
N ILE A 36 1.95 6.51 -4.10
CA ILE A 36 2.89 7.18 -5.01
C ILE A 36 4.09 6.29 -5.37
N ASP A 37 4.53 5.42 -4.46
CA ASP A 37 5.76 4.63 -4.62
C ASP A 37 5.61 3.54 -5.68
N SER A 38 4.55 2.75 -5.60
CA SER A 38 4.24 1.71 -6.57
C SER A 38 3.90 2.31 -7.94
N ASN A 39 3.20 3.44 -7.97
CA ASN A 39 2.94 4.20 -9.20
C ASN A 39 4.24 4.66 -9.85
N TYR A 40 5.18 5.22 -9.07
CA TYR A 40 6.49 5.65 -9.57
C TYR A 40 7.26 4.46 -10.17
N LEU A 41 7.35 3.33 -9.46
CA LEU A 41 8.00 2.13 -9.97
C LEU A 41 7.35 1.59 -11.25
N ALA A 42 6.02 1.61 -11.33
CA ALA A 42 5.29 1.18 -12.52
C ALA A 42 5.59 2.04 -13.75
N THR A 43 5.83 3.35 -13.59
CA THR A 43 6.29 4.19 -14.71
C THR A 43 7.67 3.78 -15.22
N GLY A 44 8.52 3.25 -14.34
CA GLY A 44 9.86 2.75 -14.67
C GLY A 44 9.88 1.47 -15.51
N LEU A 45 8.76 0.74 -15.62
CA LEU A 45 8.64 -0.41 -16.52
C LEU A 45 8.64 0.02 -18.00
N GLU A 46 8.21 1.25 -18.30
CA GLU A 46 7.96 1.82 -19.65
C GLU A 46 6.90 1.08 -20.48
N LYS A 47 6.87 -0.26 -20.43
CA LYS A 47 5.90 -1.19 -21.00
C LYS A 47 5.90 -2.47 -20.16
N GLY A 48 4.76 -3.13 -20.03
CA GLY A 48 4.73 -4.41 -19.33
C GLY A 48 3.40 -4.71 -18.66
N LYS A 49 3.46 -5.55 -17.63
CA LYS A 49 2.28 -6.03 -16.90
C LYS A 49 2.29 -5.48 -15.48
N THR A 50 1.17 -4.91 -15.07
CA THR A 50 0.97 -4.47 -13.69
C THR A 50 -0.13 -5.28 -13.03
N PHE A 51 -0.06 -5.42 -11.71
CA PHE A 51 -0.98 -6.24 -10.94
C PHE A 51 -1.48 -5.44 -9.74
N THR A 52 -2.79 -5.44 -9.54
CA THR A 52 -3.46 -4.74 -8.44
C THR A 52 -4.55 -5.62 -7.83
N VAL A 53 -4.95 -5.31 -6.61
CA VAL A 53 -6.07 -5.95 -5.93
C VAL A 53 -7.06 -4.89 -5.47
N GLY A 54 -8.33 -5.27 -5.42
CA GLY A 54 -9.38 -4.42 -4.86
C GLY A 54 -10.28 -5.22 -3.94
N PHE A 55 -10.92 -4.57 -2.99
CA PHE A 55 -11.87 -5.22 -2.09
C PHE A 55 -13.30 -4.99 -2.60
N GLY A 56 -14.04 -6.08 -2.82
CA GLY A 56 -15.37 -6.03 -3.45
C GLY A 56 -16.53 -6.30 -2.48
N GLY A 57 -17.52 -5.41 -2.51
CA GLY A 57 -18.86 -5.47 -1.89
C GLY A 57 -19.81 -4.49 -2.61
N GLU A 58 -21.09 -4.40 -2.22
CA GLU A 58 -22.12 -3.56 -2.89
C GLU A 58 -21.73 -2.06 -3.00
N ASP A 59 -20.83 -1.58 -2.14
CA ASP A 59 -20.51 -0.14 -2.01
C ASP A 59 -19.14 0.29 -2.57
N ASN A 60 -18.37 -0.59 -3.23
CA ASN A 60 -17.16 -0.23 -4.01
C ASN A 60 -16.16 0.72 -3.27
N TRP A 61 -16.04 0.57 -1.94
CA TRP A 61 -15.49 1.60 -1.05
C TRP A 61 -13.96 1.73 -1.07
N TYR A 62 -13.25 0.80 -1.70
CA TYR A 62 -11.78 0.84 -1.81
C TYR A 62 -11.32 0.13 -3.08
N SER A 63 -11.08 0.89 -4.14
CA SER A 63 -10.66 0.33 -5.43
C SER A 63 -9.45 1.08 -5.98
N GLU A 64 -8.27 0.52 -5.76
CA GLU A 64 -7.00 0.96 -6.38
C GLU A 64 -6.99 0.81 -7.91
N ILE A 65 -8.02 0.17 -8.46
CA ILE A 65 -8.21 -0.07 -9.89
C ILE A 65 -8.34 1.24 -10.67
N SER A 66 -8.92 2.29 -10.08
CA SER A 66 -9.04 3.59 -10.76
C SER A 66 -7.68 4.21 -11.08
N HIS A 67 -6.72 4.13 -10.16
CA HIS A 67 -5.34 4.59 -10.36
C HIS A 67 -4.63 3.76 -11.45
N ALA A 68 -4.88 2.45 -11.45
CA ALA A 68 -4.34 1.58 -12.48
C ALA A 68 -4.86 1.92 -13.89
N GLU A 69 -6.13 2.30 -14.03
CA GLU A 69 -6.70 2.74 -15.31
C GLU A 69 -6.13 4.08 -15.78
N GLU A 70 -5.77 4.98 -14.86
CA GLU A 70 -5.14 6.25 -15.21
C GLU A 70 -3.74 6.05 -15.81
N LEU A 71 -2.92 5.20 -15.20
CA LEU A 71 -1.57 4.90 -15.70
C LEU A 71 -1.57 4.27 -17.10
N LYS A 72 -2.60 3.47 -17.44
CA LYS A 72 -2.77 2.91 -18.80
C LYS A 72 -2.95 3.98 -19.88
N LYS A 73 -3.44 5.17 -19.53
CA LYS A 73 -3.61 6.27 -20.50
C LYS A 73 -2.27 6.87 -20.90
N SER A 74 -1.30 6.85 -20.00
CA SER A 74 0.01 7.49 -20.18
C SER A 74 1.09 6.49 -20.59
N TYR A 75 0.94 5.21 -20.27
CA TYR A 75 1.93 4.17 -20.52
C TYR A 75 1.29 2.91 -21.13
N PRO A 76 1.98 2.20 -22.03
CA PRO A 76 1.53 0.93 -22.62
C PRO A 76 1.64 -0.23 -21.60
N LEU A 77 0.89 -0.13 -20.51
CA LEU A 77 0.83 -1.11 -19.42
C LEU A 77 -0.44 -1.96 -19.54
N LYS A 78 -0.29 -3.27 -19.34
CA LYS A 78 -1.41 -4.19 -19.19
C LYS A 78 -1.65 -4.48 -17.72
N CYS A 79 -2.67 -3.85 -17.15
CA CYS A 79 -3.04 -4.10 -15.76
C CYS A 79 -3.99 -5.30 -15.62
N TYR A 80 -3.67 -6.18 -14.68
CA TYR A 80 -4.52 -7.27 -14.21
C TYR A 80 -4.97 -6.95 -12.79
N SER A 81 -6.24 -7.21 -12.49
CA SER A 81 -6.80 -6.94 -11.17
C SER A 81 -7.53 -8.15 -10.60
N LYS A 82 -7.40 -8.35 -9.29
CA LYS A 82 -8.17 -9.35 -8.53
C LYS A 82 -9.05 -8.64 -7.50
N ILE A 83 -10.37 -8.79 -7.65
CA ILE A 83 -11.34 -8.41 -6.62
C ILE A 83 -11.39 -9.51 -5.56
N ILE A 84 -11.05 -9.14 -4.32
CA ILE A 84 -11.11 -9.99 -3.13
C ILE A 84 -12.52 -9.86 -2.54
N ARG A 85 -13.28 -10.95 -2.54
CA ARG A 85 -14.60 -11.03 -1.88
C ARG A 85 -14.46 -11.51 -0.45
N LYS A 86 -15.51 -11.31 0.35
CA LYS A 86 -15.58 -11.82 1.74
C LYS A 86 -15.28 -13.31 1.83
N ASP A 87 -15.83 -14.12 0.93
CA ASP A 87 -15.56 -15.56 0.93
C ASP A 87 -14.11 -15.85 0.55
N ASP A 88 -13.54 -15.16 -0.45
CA ASP A 88 -12.13 -15.32 -0.83
C ASP A 88 -11.21 -15.11 0.38
N PHE A 89 -11.49 -14.09 1.19
CA PHE A 89 -10.75 -13.77 2.41
C PHE A 89 -10.76 -14.94 3.40
N TRP A 90 -11.94 -15.40 3.83
CA TRP A 90 -12.03 -16.44 4.85
C TRP A 90 -11.44 -17.78 4.40
N HIS A 91 -11.50 -18.09 3.11
CA HIS A 91 -10.91 -19.32 2.58
C HIS A 91 -9.37 -19.30 2.56
N VAL A 92 -8.76 -18.11 2.43
CA VAL A 92 -7.31 -17.99 2.25
C VAL A 92 -6.55 -17.76 3.53
N VAL A 93 -7.20 -17.23 4.58
CA VAL A 93 -6.56 -16.92 5.88
C VAL A 93 -5.71 -18.09 6.42
N PRO A 94 -6.18 -19.35 6.44
CA PRO A 94 -5.35 -20.46 6.92
C PRO A 94 -4.10 -20.71 6.07
N GLN A 95 -4.19 -20.47 4.76
CA GLN A 95 -3.06 -20.63 3.83
C GLN A 95 -2.04 -19.51 4.01
N VAL A 96 -2.50 -18.26 4.15
CA VAL A 96 -1.60 -17.12 4.39
C VAL A 96 -0.88 -17.28 5.72
N ALA A 97 -1.59 -17.66 6.78
CA ALA A 97 -0.98 -17.97 8.07
C ALA A 97 0.09 -19.07 7.96
N TYR A 98 -0.15 -20.10 7.15
CA TYR A 98 0.85 -21.14 6.87
C TYR A 98 2.09 -20.59 6.14
N TYR A 99 1.92 -19.70 5.15
CA TYR A 99 3.05 -19.13 4.40
C TYR A 99 3.85 -18.08 5.17
N LEU A 100 3.23 -17.36 6.11
CA LEU A 100 3.91 -16.39 6.95
C LEU A 100 4.74 -17.04 8.06
N ASP A 101 4.43 -18.30 8.43
CA ASP A 101 5.07 -19.05 9.52
C ASP A 101 4.94 -18.39 10.91
N GLU A 102 4.17 -17.30 11.02
CA GLU A 102 3.83 -16.61 12.25
C GLU A 102 2.40 -16.04 12.22
N PRO A 103 1.75 -15.91 13.39
CA PRO A 103 0.46 -15.22 13.47
C PRO A 103 0.67 -13.71 13.27
N SER A 104 0.35 -13.21 12.09
CA SER A 104 0.29 -11.78 11.79
C SER A 104 -1.15 -11.29 11.74
N GLY A 105 -1.41 -10.13 12.37
CA GLY A 105 -2.67 -9.41 12.29
C GLY A 105 -2.73 -8.38 11.16
N ASP A 106 -1.70 -8.34 10.32
CA ASP A 106 -1.60 -7.41 9.19
C ASP A 106 -2.55 -7.84 8.06
N ASP A 107 -3.56 -7.02 7.79
CA ASP A 107 -4.55 -7.25 6.76
C ASP A 107 -3.97 -7.10 5.34
N SER A 108 -2.84 -6.39 5.19
CA SER A 108 -2.13 -6.24 3.92
C SER A 108 -1.58 -7.58 3.39
N ALA A 109 -1.26 -8.53 4.27
CA ALA A 109 -0.72 -9.83 3.88
C ALA A 109 -1.70 -10.64 3.01
N ILE A 110 -3.01 -10.49 3.25
CA ILE A 110 -4.04 -11.13 2.44
C ILE A 110 -4.07 -10.51 1.04
N ALA A 111 -4.03 -9.18 0.96
CA ALA A 111 -3.97 -8.46 -0.31
C ALA A 111 -2.72 -8.84 -1.12
N LEU A 112 -1.56 -8.88 -0.45
CA LEU A 112 -0.28 -9.28 -1.03
C LEU A 112 -0.33 -10.71 -1.59
N TYR A 113 -0.93 -11.65 -0.85
CA TYR A 113 -1.10 -13.02 -1.33
C TYR A 113 -1.89 -13.06 -2.65
N PHE A 114 -3.02 -12.33 -2.74
CA PHE A 114 -3.86 -12.36 -3.95
C PHE A 114 -3.17 -11.68 -5.15
N VAL A 115 -2.51 -10.54 -4.95
CA VAL A 115 -1.81 -9.84 -6.04
C VAL A 115 -0.60 -10.65 -6.52
N ALA A 116 0.16 -11.26 -5.61
CA ALA A 116 1.27 -12.16 -5.96
C ALA A 116 0.77 -13.41 -6.69
N ARG A 117 -0.34 -13.99 -6.24
CA ARG A 117 -0.97 -15.14 -6.91
C ARG A 117 -1.42 -14.78 -8.32
N GLU A 118 -2.02 -13.61 -8.53
CA GLU A 118 -2.39 -13.17 -9.88
C GLU A 118 -1.16 -12.92 -10.75
N ALA A 119 -0.14 -12.24 -10.22
CA ALA A 119 1.12 -11.99 -10.94
C ALA A 119 1.82 -13.28 -11.37
N SER A 120 1.84 -14.30 -10.50
CA SER A 120 2.49 -15.60 -10.77
C SER A 120 1.92 -16.33 -11.99
N ARG A 121 0.70 -15.99 -12.43
CA ARG A 121 0.07 -16.54 -13.63
C ARG A 121 0.64 -15.94 -14.92
N HIS A 122 1.40 -14.85 -14.82
CA HIS A 122 1.79 -14.01 -15.95
C HIS A 122 3.28 -13.72 -16.04
N VAL A 123 3.94 -13.56 -14.89
CA VAL A 123 5.37 -13.22 -14.77
C VAL A 123 5.99 -13.97 -13.60
N LYS A 124 7.32 -14.12 -13.61
CA LYS A 124 8.08 -14.73 -12.51
C LYS A 124 8.75 -13.70 -11.60
N VAL A 125 8.88 -12.47 -12.07
CA VAL A 125 9.55 -11.36 -11.36
C VAL A 125 8.61 -10.18 -11.33
N VAL A 126 8.48 -9.54 -10.17
CA VAL A 126 7.68 -8.34 -9.96
C VAL A 126 8.45 -7.33 -9.11
N TRP A 127 8.24 -6.04 -9.39
CA TRP A 127 8.67 -4.96 -8.52
C TRP A 127 7.60 -4.61 -7.49
N SER A 128 8.04 -4.32 -6.27
CA SER A 128 7.22 -3.84 -5.15
C SER A 128 7.76 -2.50 -4.65
N GLY A 129 6.86 -1.63 -4.19
CA GLY A 129 7.18 -0.33 -3.58
C GLY A 129 7.42 -0.37 -2.08
N GLU A 130 7.48 -1.57 -1.47
CA GLU A 130 7.77 -1.73 -0.04
C GLU A 130 9.12 -1.09 0.35
N GLY A 131 9.18 -0.54 1.57
CA GLY A 131 10.37 0.14 2.10
C GLY A 131 10.37 1.65 1.91
N ALA A 132 9.56 2.20 0.98
CA ALA A 132 9.55 3.63 0.69
C ALA A 132 9.08 4.46 1.89
N ASP A 133 8.02 4.03 2.58
CA ASP A 133 7.51 4.72 3.75
C ASP A 133 8.52 4.77 4.92
N GLU A 134 9.34 3.72 5.08
CA GLU A 134 10.42 3.67 6.08
C GLU A 134 11.55 4.63 5.73
N PHE A 135 11.94 4.72 4.46
CA PHE A 135 13.02 5.61 4.02
C PHE A 135 12.62 7.08 3.98
N PHE A 136 11.37 7.38 3.59
CA PHE A 136 10.88 8.75 3.39
C PHE A 136 9.97 9.26 4.50
N GLY A 137 9.69 8.44 5.52
CA GLY A 137 8.82 8.82 6.62
C GLY A 137 7.36 8.99 6.20
N GLY A 138 6.88 8.14 5.29
CA GLY A 138 5.54 8.25 4.70
C GLY A 138 4.40 7.80 5.62
N TYR A 139 4.68 7.02 6.67
CA TYR A 139 3.67 6.63 7.64
C TYR A 139 3.12 7.82 8.43
N ASN A 140 1.79 7.92 8.51
CA ASN A 140 1.10 8.96 9.29
C ASN A 140 1.51 8.97 10.78
N ILE A 141 1.93 7.83 11.33
CA ILE A 141 2.42 7.72 12.71
C ILE A 141 3.63 8.63 12.98
N TYR A 142 4.46 8.92 11.98
CA TYR A 142 5.57 9.86 12.13
C TYR A 142 5.10 11.31 12.33
N ARG A 143 3.86 11.62 11.95
CA ARG A 143 3.21 12.92 12.17
C ARG A 143 2.31 12.96 13.42
N GLU A 144 2.04 11.82 14.04
CA GLU A 144 1.22 11.76 15.26
C GLU A 144 1.75 12.64 16.40
N PRO A 145 3.07 12.72 16.67
CA PRO A 145 3.58 13.62 17.71
C PRO A 145 3.16 15.06 17.48
N ASP A 146 3.15 15.53 16.22
CA ASP A 146 2.72 16.88 15.87
C ASP A 146 1.19 17.05 15.98
N ALA A 147 0.42 16.05 15.57
CA ALA A 147 -1.04 16.05 15.65
C ALA A 147 -1.56 15.98 17.10
N LEU A 148 -0.79 15.36 18.01
CA LEU A 148 -1.15 15.18 19.42
C LEU A 148 -0.50 16.22 20.34
N LYS A 149 0.27 17.20 19.83
CA LYS A 149 0.89 18.28 20.63
C LYS A 149 -0.10 18.98 21.58
N TRP A 150 -1.35 19.13 21.18
CA TRP A 150 -2.38 19.75 22.03
C TRP A 150 -2.74 18.88 23.26
N MET A 151 -2.64 17.55 23.13
CA MET A 151 -2.82 16.61 24.24
C MET A 151 -1.67 16.69 25.25
N ASP A 152 -0.49 17.14 24.83
CA ASP A 152 0.65 17.31 25.73
C ASP A 152 0.41 18.39 26.80
N TRP A 153 -0.43 19.38 26.50
CA TRP A 153 -0.81 20.42 27.46
C TRP A 153 -1.81 19.93 28.52
N ILE A 154 -2.40 18.74 28.34
CA ILE A 154 -3.41 18.20 29.25
C ILE A 154 -2.72 17.41 30.37
N PRO A 155 -2.99 17.69 31.66
CA PRO A 155 -2.47 16.89 32.77
C PRO A 155 -2.90 15.43 32.65
N THR A 156 -2.07 14.48 33.09
CA THR A 156 -2.30 13.03 32.98
C THR A 156 -3.66 12.57 33.52
N GLY A 157 -4.19 13.22 34.56
CA GLY A 157 -5.55 12.95 35.07
C GLY A 157 -6.70 13.40 34.15
N GLY A 158 -6.48 14.42 33.32
CA GLY A 158 -7.45 14.93 32.34
C GLY A 158 -7.48 14.10 31.06
N ARG A 159 -6.33 13.59 30.62
CA ARG A 159 -6.21 12.75 29.41
C ARG A 159 -7.08 11.50 29.50
N ARG A 160 -7.11 10.83 30.66
CA ARG A 160 -7.95 9.64 30.90
C ARG A 160 -9.45 9.93 30.73
N LYS A 161 -9.94 11.06 31.27
CA LYS A 161 -11.37 11.41 31.18
C LYS A 161 -11.79 11.71 29.74
N ILE A 162 -10.96 12.45 28.99
CA ILE A 162 -11.20 12.75 27.58
C ILE A 162 -11.23 11.47 26.75
N TRP A 163 -10.28 10.56 27.00
CA TRP A 163 -10.22 9.27 26.30
C TRP A 163 -11.45 8.39 26.60
N THR A 164 -11.93 8.37 27.85
CA THR A 164 -13.18 7.67 28.22
C THR A 164 -14.39 8.24 27.48
N VAL A 165 -14.53 9.56 27.41
CA VAL A 165 -15.64 10.20 26.70
C VAL A 165 -15.54 9.95 25.20
N TYR A 166 -14.36 10.08 24.61
CA TYR A 166 -14.13 9.80 23.19
C TYR A 166 -14.49 8.34 22.83
N MET A 167 -14.00 7.37 23.61
CA MET A 167 -14.34 5.96 23.41
C MET A 167 -15.84 5.69 23.57
N PHE A 168 -16.50 6.35 24.52
CA PHE A 168 -17.96 6.25 24.68
C PHE A 168 -18.70 6.82 23.47
N LEU A 169 -18.27 7.97 22.94
CA LEU A 169 -18.88 8.60 21.76
C LEU A 169 -18.67 7.77 20.49
N VAL A 170 -17.46 7.24 20.28
CA VAL A 170 -17.16 6.33 19.16
C VAL A 170 -17.98 5.05 19.27
N TRP A 171 -18.02 4.43 20.45
CA TRP A 171 -18.84 3.24 20.69
C TRP A 171 -20.33 3.53 20.45
N HIS A 172 -20.87 4.64 20.99
CA HIS A 172 -22.27 5.00 20.77
C HIS A 172 -22.57 5.23 19.28
N HIS A 173 -21.68 5.90 18.55
CA HIS A 173 -21.89 6.14 17.12
C HIS A 173 -21.83 4.85 16.30
N VAL A 174 -20.89 3.94 16.58
CA VAL A 174 -20.71 2.69 15.82
C VAL A 174 -21.84 1.68 16.10
N TYR A 175 -22.39 1.65 17.31
CA TYR A 175 -23.36 0.63 17.72
C TYR A 175 -24.82 1.11 17.77
N PHE A 176 -25.06 2.43 17.75
CA PHE A 176 -26.41 3.01 17.90
C PHE A 176 -26.76 4.10 16.88
N SER A 177 -25.95 4.31 15.83
CA SER A 177 -26.28 5.13 14.64
C SER A 177 -26.36 4.26 13.40
#